data_AF-T5ABX5-F1
#
_entry.id   AF-T5ABX5-F1
#
_cell.length_a   1.000
_cell.length_b   1.000
_cell.length_c   1.000
_cell.angle_alpha   90.00
_cell.angle_beta   90.00
_cell.angle_gamma   90.00
#
_symmetry.space_group_name_H-M   'P 1'
#
loop_
_entity.id
_entity.type
_entity.pdbx_description
1 polymer ?
#
loop_
_entity_poly.entity_id
_entity_poly.type
_entity_poly.pdbx_seq_one_letter_code
_entity_poly.pdbx_strand_id
1 'polypeptide(L)'
;MFDHGHVRIHSYCGACGFRFDPGDKIVALVGRDGSFEAARPAGAFAAACHCDNTHGHSWIFCRHIRCRQCVGGPESATLHADCLSVFQARSLAVDAESSLARLWIAAAWKSPWLGAPALHLLPSVDVLAGLGHAAAAWNLPQLPQLPPELASMIHQRSRHSPLWRYSLVSELACALSEAANCEIPTVCLNSVECWQRGQPLKTAKATHDCADDSLVRITIDSRGIQRIERLPAEELQSSVPQLQSNSITYVVEEAKALIGVKVEFQLQYARLILHPGSKGFKIWDTPSPPSLQKWTINPTIPPCRLRTIHLRNCFALTFFVSSGSTLAIHGHTRQRPFAQSTFDTLWPLQQRFAAWVYVPIPKGIAALGLRNSRGPFRPQTNLLVRIINIPQITSF
;
A
#
# COMPACT_ATOMS: atom_id res chain seq x y z
N MET A 1 -25.37 21.10 -20.27
CA MET A 1 -25.29 20.37 -18.98
C MET A 1 -23.80 20.16 -18.74
N PHE A 2 -23.18 20.97 -17.86
CA PHE A 2 -21.73 20.89 -17.66
C PHE A 2 -21.40 19.58 -16.95
N ASP A 3 -20.60 18.73 -17.59
CA ASP A 3 -20.16 17.46 -17.03
C ASP A 3 -19.18 17.75 -15.89
N HIS A 4 -19.70 17.77 -14.67
CA HIS A 4 -18.90 18.02 -13.48
C HIS A 4 -18.08 16.78 -13.18
N GLY A 5 -16.79 16.82 -13.52
CA GLY A 5 -15.90 15.68 -13.29
C GLY A 5 -15.75 15.40 -11.80
N HIS A 6 -16.03 14.15 -11.40
CA HIS A 6 -15.95 13.73 -10.00
C HIS A 6 -14.59 13.09 -9.73
N VAL A 7 -13.72 13.78 -8.99
CA VAL A 7 -12.31 13.41 -8.79
C VAL A 7 -12.09 12.85 -7.39
N ARG A 8 -11.42 11.71 -7.31
CA ARG A 8 -11.06 11.10 -6.03
C ARG A 8 -9.86 11.81 -5.40
N ILE A 9 -9.98 12.10 -4.11
CA ILE A 9 -8.89 12.53 -3.25
C ILE A 9 -8.43 11.36 -2.41
N HIS A 10 -7.17 11.01 -2.56
CA HIS A 10 -6.52 9.89 -1.87
C HIS A 10 -6.02 10.32 -0.49
N SER A 11 -5.86 9.35 0.42
CA SER A 11 -5.37 9.61 1.79
C SER A 11 -3.85 9.67 1.90
N TYR A 12 -3.13 9.43 0.81
CA TYR A 12 -1.67 9.38 0.75
C TYR A 12 -1.17 10.20 -0.43
N CYS A 13 -0.05 10.88 -0.22
CA CYS A 13 0.62 11.63 -1.26
C CYS A 13 1.20 10.70 -2.34
N GLY A 14 0.88 10.97 -3.58
CA GLY A 14 1.39 10.27 -4.75
C GLY A 14 2.91 10.40 -4.90
N ALA A 15 3.49 11.54 -4.51
CA ALA A 15 4.92 11.80 -4.63
C ALA A 15 5.71 11.20 -3.46
N CYS A 16 5.47 11.66 -2.23
CA CYS A 16 6.26 11.23 -1.06
C CYS A 16 5.73 9.94 -0.39
N GLY A 17 4.52 9.49 -0.69
CA GLY A 17 3.95 8.28 -0.09
C GLY A 17 3.48 8.40 1.36
N PHE A 18 3.69 9.54 2.02
CA PHE A 18 3.14 9.78 3.36
C PHE A 18 1.65 10.04 3.34
N ARG A 19 1.00 9.71 4.46
CA ARG A 19 -0.43 10.00 4.71
C ARG A 19 -0.63 11.52 4.83
N PHE A 20 -1.79 12.00 4.39
CA PHE A 20 -2.20 13.38 4.65
C PHE A 20 -2.75 13.54 6.07
N ASP A 21 -2.35 14.61 6.72
CA ASP A 21 -2.92 15.07 7.97
C ASP A 21 -3.98 16.16 7.73
N PRO A 22 -4.99 16.28 8.62
CA PRO A 22 -5.95 17.37 8.50
C PRO A 22 -5.27 18.74 8.46
N GLY A 23 -5.60 19.55 7.45
CA GLY A 23 -4.99 20.86 7.21
C GLY A 23 -3.88 20.86 6.15
N ASP A 24 -3.39 19.70 5.72
CA ASP A 24 -2.43 19.60 4.63
C ASP A 24 -3.00 20.24 3.35
N LYS A 25 -2.25 21.15 2.73
CA LYS A 25 -2.62 21.70 1.41
C LYS A 25 -2.38 20.62 0.35
N ILE A 26 -3.40 20.34 -0.45
CA ILE A 26 -3.37 19.24 -1.42
C ILE A 26 -3.65 19.69 -2.85
N VAL A 27 -3.08 18.95 -3.80
CA VAL A 27 -3.28 19.10 -5.24
C VAL A 27 -3.72 17.75 -5.80
N ALA A 28 -4.76 17.74 -6.62
CA ALA A 28 -5.16 16.57 -7.39
C ALA A 28 -4.49 16.62 -8.78
N LEU A 29 -3.77 15.57 -9.14
CA LEU A 29 -3.38 15.30 -10.52
C LEU A 29 -4.46 14.42 -11.13
N VAL A 30 -5.03 14.85 -12.25
CA VAL A 30 -6.14 14.20 -12.95
C VAL A 30 -5.66 13.74 -14.31
N GLY A 31 -6.03 12.53 -14.68
CA GLY A 31 -5.79 11.99 -16.01
C GLY A 31 -7.01 11.28 -16.57
N ARG A 32 -7.09 11.29 -17.89
CA ARG A 32 -8.20 10.76 -18.69
C ARG A 32 -7.62 9.90 -19.79
N ASP A 33 -8.22 8.73 -20.00
CA ASP A 33 -7.83 7.80 -21.06
C ASP A 33 -6.33 7.47 -21.08
N GLY A 34 -5.74 7.30 -19.88
CA GLY A 34 -4.32 6.96 -19.72
C GLY A 34 -3.34 8.14 -19.87
N SER A 35 -3.84 9.37 -20.07
CA SER A 35 -3.03 10.56 -20.23
C SER A 35 -3.28 11.58 -19.12
N PHE A 36 -2.26 12.35 -18.78
CA PHE A 36 -2.40 13.47 -17.85
C PHE A 36 -3.27 14.57 -18.47
N GLU A 37 -4.23 15.08 -17.70
CA GLU A 37 -5.16 16.14 -18.13
C GLU A 37 -4.87 17.45 -17.39
N ALA A 38 -4.70 17.38 -16.07
CA ALA A 38 -4.64 18.59 -15.26
C ALA A 38 -4.06 18.38 -13.84
N ALA A 39 -3.40 19.42 -13.32
CA ALA A 39 -3.18 19.60 -11.90
C ALA A 39 -4.17 20.64 -11.36
N ARG A 40 -4.86 20.33 -10.25
CA ARG A 40 -5.89 21.19 -9.66
C ARG A 40 -5.72 21.30 -8.14
N PRO A 41 -5.65 22.52 -7.58
CA PRO A 41 -5.70 22.71 -6.13
C PRO A 41 -6.97 22.09 -5.56
N ALA A 42 -6.84 21.21 -4.58
CA ALA A 42 -7.95 20.54 -3.92
C ALA A 42 -8.18 21.06 -2.49
N GLY A 43 -7.63 22.24 -2.17
CA GLY A 43 -7.80 22.90 -0.89
C GLY A 43 -6.99 22.23 0.23
N ALA A 44 -7.53 22.28 1.45
CA ALA A 44 -6.94 21.62 2.61
C ALA A 44 -7.57 20.23 2.82
N PHE A 45 -6.75 19.26 3.20
CA PHE A 45 -7.21 17.92 3.52
C PHE A 45 -8.07 17.97 4.78
N ALA A 46 -9.37 17.67 4.65
CA ALA A 46 -10.31 17.75 5.78
C ALA A 46 -10.18 16.56 6.75
N ALA A 47 -10.65 16.71 8.00
CA ALA A 47 -10.82 15.56 8.89
C ALA A 47 -12.02 14.67 8.47
N ALA A 48 -13.03 15.25 7.81
CA ALA A 48 -14.25 14.57 7.37
C ALA A 48 -14.09 13.85 6.02
N CYS A 49 -14.92 12.83 5.78
CA CYS A 49 -14.91 12.03 4.54
C CYS A 49 -15.49 12.74 3.30
N HIS A 50 -15.98 13.98 3.46
CA HIS A 50 -16.42 14.85 2.39
C HIS A 50 -15.46 16.03 2.28
N CYS A 51 -15.09 16.39 1.05
CA CYS A 51 -14.45 17.66 0.75
C CYS A 51 -15.51 18.52 0.05
N ASP A 52 -15.95 19.58 0.71
CA ASP A 52 -16.74 20.63 0.07
C ASP A 52 -15.76 21.51 -0.69
N ASN A 53 -15.63 21.27 -1.99
CA ASN A 53 -14.81 22.12 -2.86
C ASN A 53 -15.68 22.65 -4.00
N THR A 54 -16.57 23.59 -3.69
CA THR A 54 -17.19 24.48 -4.69
C THR A 54 -16.22 25.63 -5.01
N HIS A 55 -15.02 25.32 -5.49
CA HIS A 55 -14.02 26.32 -5.86
C HIS A 55 -14.11 26.66 -7.35
N GLY A 56 -15.17 27.34 -7.79
CA GLY A 56 -15.22 28.01 -9.10
C GLY A 56 -14.84 27.19 -10.34
N HIS A 57 -14.86 25.86 -10.25
CA HIS A 57 -14.41 24.93 -11.29
C HIS A 57 -15.46 23.82 -11.44
N SER A 58 -15.45 23.15 -12.59
CA SER A 58 -16.38 22.05 -12.86
C SER A 58 -16.11 20.78 -12.02
N TRP A 59 -15.04 20.73 -11.23
CA TRP A 59 -14.59 19.53 -10.53
C TRP A 59 -15.18 19.38 -9.13
N ILE A 60 -15.69 18.20 -8.80
CA ILE A 60 -16.12 17.82 -7.45
C ILE A 60 -15.08 16.87 -6.86
N PHE A 61 -14.41 17.30 -5.80
CA PHE A 61 -13.45 16.47 -5.09
C PHE A 61 -14.15 15.58 -4.07
N CYS A 62 -13.73 14.31 -3.98
CA CYS A 62 -14.41 13.33 -3.14
C CYS A 62 -13.45 12.35 -2.47
N ARG A 63 -13.71 12.07 -1.19
CA ARG A 63 -12.90 11.15 -0.37
C ARG A 63 -13.65 9.90 0.04
N HIS A 64 -14.88 9.75 -0.44
CA HIS A 64 -15.67 8.59 -0.10
C HIS A 64 -15.15 7.36 -0.86
N ILE A 65 -14.55 6.40 -0.14
CA ILE A 65 -13.90 5.20 -0.71
C ILE A 65 -14.78 4.49 -1.74
N ARG A 66 -16.08 4.39 -1.46
CA ARG A 66 -17.04 3.62 -2.28
C ARG A 66 -17.96 4.53 -3.11
N CYS A 67 -17.55 5.77 -3.38
CA CYS A 67 -18.32 6.65 -4.25
C CYS A 67 -18.41 6.06 -5.66
N ARG A 68 -19.63 5.79 -6.13
CA ARG A 68 -19.87 5.24 -7.47
C ARG A 68 -19.51 6.22 -8.59
N GLN A 69 -19.68 7.51 -8.35
CA GLN A 69 -19.30 8.55 -9.32
C GLN A 69 -17.78 8.61 -9.52
N CYS A 70 -16.98 8.38 -8.47
CA CYS A 70 -15.52 8.26 -8.59
C CYS A 70 -15.07 7.05 -9.41
N VAL A 71 -15.89 5.99 -9.53
CA VAL A 71 -15.51 4.77 -10.27
C VAL A 71 -15.56 5.01 -11.78
N GLY A 72 -16.51 5.82 -12.25
CA GLY A 72 -16.59 6.25 -13.65
C GLY A 72 -15.96 7.61 -13.92
N GLY A 73 -15.40 8.26 -12.90
CA GLY A 73 -14.68 9.53 -13.03
C GLY A 73 -13.25 9.33 -13.54
N PRO A 74 -12.53 10.42 -13.82
CA PRO A 74 -11.16 10.33 -14.28
C PRO A 74 -10.24 9.75 -13.20
N GLU A 75 -9.17 9.11 -13.67
CA GLU A 75 -8.13 8.63 -12.78
C GLU A 75 -7.42 9.83 -12.14
N SER A 76 -7.09 9.70 -10.86
CA SER A 76 -6.49 10.77 -10.11
C SER A 76 -5.46 10.27 -9.11
N ALA A 77 -4.52 11.13 -8.78
CA ALA A 77 -3.61 11.00 -7.66
C ALA A 77 -3.63 12.30 -6.85
N THR A 78 -3.36 12.23 -5.55
CA THR A 78 -3.36 13.41 -4.67
C THR A 78 -1.95 13.63 -4.14
N LEU A 79 -1.49 14.87 -4.16
CA LEU A 79 -0.17 15.29 -3.69
C LEU A 79 -0.30 16.32 -2.58
N HIS A 80 0.72 16.40 -1.71
CA HIS A 80 0.91 17.62 -0.94
C HIS A 80 1.34 18.75 -1.88
N ALA A 81 0.86 19.97 -1.62
CA ALA A 81 1.23 21.13 -2.43
C ALA A 81 2.74 21.42 -2.37
N ASP A 82 3.38 21.25 -1.21
CA ASP A 82 4.83 21.41 -1.05
C ASP A 82 5.62 20.34 -1.80
N CYS A 83 5.15 19.08 -1.80
CA CYS A 83 5.76 18.01 -2.58
C CYS A 83 5.69 18.29 -4.09
N LEU A 84 4.61 18.88 -4.57
CA LEU A 84 4.53 19.30 -5.97
C LEU A 84 5.57 20.39 -6.28
N SER A 85 5.68 21.42 -5.42
CA SER A 85 6.66 22.49 -5.59
C SER A 85 8.10 21.97 -5.57
N VAL A 86 8.43 21.07 -4.65
CA VAL A 86 9.77 20.44 -4.58
C VAL A 86 10.04 19.62 -5.84
N PHE A 87 9.07 18.84 -6.30
CA PHE A 87 9.21 18.03 -7.52
C PHE A 87 9.50 18.92 -8.74
N GLN A 88 8.72 19.98 -8.94
CA GLN A 88 8.91 20.90 -10.06
C GLN A 88 10.27 21.61 -10.00
N ALA A 89 10.72 21.99 -8.80
CA ALA A 89 12.03 22.63 -8.62
C ALA A 89 13.22 21.69 -8.85
N ARG A 90 13.01 20.37 -8.75
CA ARG A 90 14.07 19.34 -8.87
C ARG A 90 14.03 18.56 -10.18
N SER A 91 12.92 18.63 -10.91
CA SER A 91 12.77 17.99 -12.20
C SER A 91 13.68 18.65 -13.24
N LEU A 92 14.36 17.82 -14.04
CA LEU A 92 15.18 18.29 -15.16
C LEU A 92 14.42 18.23 -16.50
N ALA A 93 13.11 17.93 -16.47
CA ALA A 93 12.31 17.89 -17.68
C ALA A 93 12.26 19.27 -18.36
N VAL A 94 12.36 19.26 -19.70
CA VAL A 94 12.45 20.48 -20.52
C VAL A 94 11.18 21.33 -20.42
N ASP A 95 10.02 20.68 -20.29
CA ASP A 95 8.72 21.33 -20.16
C ASP A 95 7.95 20.85 -18.91
N ALA A 96 7.22 21.79 -18.30
CA ALA A 96 6.48 21.56 -17.06
C ALA A 96 5.33 20.57 -17.24
N GLU A 97 4.72 20.51 -18.41
CA GLU A 97 3.58 19.63 -18.69
C GLU A 97 4.00 18.16 -18.77
N SER A 98 5.08 17.87 -19.49
CA SER A 98 5.74 16.57 -19.53
C SER A 98 6.21 16.13 -18.14
N SER A 99 6.75 17.05 -17.35
CA SER A 99 7.13 16.77 -15.96
C SER A 99 5.93 16.32 -15.11
N LEU A 100 4.80 17.03 -15.22
CA LEU A 100 3.58 16.69 -14.50
C LEU A 100 2.95 15.39 -15.01
N ALA A 101 3.02 15.12 -16.31
CA ALA A 101 2.55 13.87 -16.89
C ALA A 101 3.33 12.66 -16.34
N ARG A 102 4.67 12.77 -16.29
CA ARG A 102 5.53 11.74 -15.67
C ARG A 102 5.21 11.54 -14.18
N LEU A 103 5.01 12.64 -13.45
CA LEU A 103 4.61 12.58 -12.05
C LEU A 103 3.24 11.93 -11.85
N TRP A 104 2.28 12.25 -12.71
CA TRP A 104 0.95 11.66 -12.67
C TRP A 104 1.00 10.15 -12.87
N ILE A 105 1.76 9.65 -13.86
CA ILE A 105 1.97 8.20 -14.07
C ILE A 105 2.52 7.56 -12.80
N ALA A 106 3.65 8.07 -12.29
CA ALA A 106 4.28 7.53 -11.09
C ALA A 106 3.35 7.53 -9.87
N ALA A 107 2.54 8.57 -9.72
CA ALA A 107 1.61 8.73 -8.60
C ALA A 107 0.37 7.84 -8.73
N ALA A 108 -0.20 7.70 -9.93
CA ALA A 108 -1.37 6.88 -10.22
C ALA A 108 -1.03 5.38 -10.17
N TRP A 109 0.12 4.99 -10.69
CA TRP A 109 0.58 3.59 -10.78
C TRP A 109 1.09 3.02 -9.45
N LYS A 110 1.02 3.80 -8.37
CA LYS A 110 1.04 3.28 -7.00
C LYS A 110 -0.10 2.31 -6.75
N SER A 111 -1.22 2.49 -7.46
CA SER A 111 -2.28 1.49 -7.56
C SER A 111 -1.84 0.42 -8.58
N PRO A 112 -1.56 -0.82 -8.15
CA PRO A 112 -0.99 -1.86 -9.04
C PRO A 112 -1.93 -2.25 -10.20
N TRP A 113 -3.23 -1.96 -10.09
CA TRP A 113 -4.21 -2.03 -11.18
C TRP A 113 -5.28 -0.97 -10.92
N LEU A 114 -6.10 -0.68 -11.93
CA LEU A 114 -7.23 0.24 -11.77
C LEU A 114 -8.24 -0.34 -10.75
N GLY A 115 -8.56 0.43 -9.71
CA GLY A 115 -9.49 0.01 -8.67
C GLY A 115 -8.89 -0.88 -7.58
N ALA A 116 -7.56 -1.08 -7.55
CA ALA A 116 -6.91 -1.78 -6.44
C ALA A 116 -7.22 -1.09 -5.09
N PRO A 117 -7.32 -1.87 -3.99
CA PRO A 117 -7.54 -1.29 -2.67
C PRO A 117 -6.32 -0.47 -2.24
N ALA A 118 -6.55 0.58 -1.43
CA ALA A 118 -5.46 1.36 -0.85
C ALA A 118 -4.60 0.48 0.07
N LEU A 119 -3.31 0.34 -0.25
CA LEU A 119 -2.40 -0.59 0.43
C LEU A 119 -1.76 -0.02 1.70
N HIS A 120 -1.81 1.29 1.91
CA HIS A 120 -1.32 1.96 3.13
C HIS A 120 0.11 1.52 3.51
N LEU A 121 0.97 1.32 2.51
CA LEU A 121 2.35 0.89 2.72
C LEU A 121 3.20 2.10 3.11
N LEU A 122 4.05 1.92 4.12
CA LEU A 122 4.95 2.98 4.55
C LEU A 122 6.04 3.19 3.48
N PRO A 123 6.36 4.44 3.13
CA PRO A 123 7.47 4.70 2.23
C PRO A 123 8.80 4.24 2.84
N SER A 124 9.64 3.65 2.01
CA SER A 124 11.02 3.33 2.36
C SER A 124 11.86 4.59 2.21
N VAL A 125 12.34 5.13 3.33
CA VAL A 125 13.16 6.34 3.37
C VAL A 125 14.63 5.95 3.41
N ASP A 126 15.43 6.48 2.49
CA ASP A 126 16.89 6.49 2.66
C ASP A 126 17.27 7.54 3.71
N VAL A 127 17.52 7.06 4.92
CA VAL A 127 17.83 7.92 6.06
C VAL A 127 19.12 8.70 5.83
N LEU A 128 20.13 8.08 5.20
CA LEU A 128 21.41 8.74 4.96
C LEU A 128 21.29 9.81 3.88
N ALA A 129 20.51 9.55 2.82
CA ALA A 129 20.21 10.58 1.82
C ALA A 129 19.48 11.78 2.43
N GLY A 130 18.47 11.53 3.27
CA GLY A 130 17.74 12.59 3.99
C GLY A 130 18.66 13.38 4.93
N LEU A 131 19.56 12.70 5.66
CA LEU A 131 20.58 13.37 6.47
C LEU A 131 21.58 14.15 5.62
N GLY A 132 21.90 13.69 4.41
CA GLY A 132 22.71 14.41 3.42
C GLY A 132 22.09 15.74 3.01
N HIS A 133 20.77 15.76 2.77
CA HIS A 133 20.05 17.00 2.49
C HIS A 133 20.08 17.96 3.68
N ALA A 134 19.90 17.45 4.91
CA ALA A 134 20.02 18.27 6.12
C ALA A 134 21.45 18.79 6.32
N ALA A 135 22.46 17.94 6.10
CA ALA A 135 23.87 18.31 6.20
C ALA A 135 24.22 19.51 5.31
N ALA A 136 23.76 19.47 4.04
CA ALA A 136 23.98 20.53 3.08
C ALA A 136 23.24 21.82 3.46
N ALA A 137 21.98 21.73 3.91
CA ALA A 137 21.18 22.90 4.25
C ALA A 137 21.65 23.62 5.53
N TRP A 138 22.22 22.88 6.48
CA TRP A 138 22.58 23.39 7.81
C TRP A 138 24.10 23.47 8.04
N ASN A 139 24.91 23.22 7.02
CA ASN A 139 26.38 23.15 7.10
C ASN A 139 26.88 22.18 8.19
N LEU A 140 26.27 20.98 8.24
CA LEU A 140 26.61 19.91 9.19
C LEU A 140 27.14 18.67 8.45
N PRO A 141 28.35 18.72 7.87
CA PRO A 141 28.87 17.66 6.98
C PRO A 141 29.09 16.30 7.67
N GLN A 142 29.06 16.26 9.00
CA GLN A 142 29.20 15.01 9.77
C GLN A 142 27.91 14.21 9.87
N LEU A 143 26.74 14.80 9.60
CA LEU A 143 25.45 14.10 9.71
C LEU A 143 25.35 12.82 8.86
N PRO A 144 25.81 12.77 7.60
CA PRO A 144 25.77 11.56 6.79
C PRO A 144 26.82 10.52 7.20
N GLN A 145 27.80 10.91 8.04
CA GLN A 145 28.86 10.04 8.55
C GLN A 145 28.45 9.35 9.86
N LEU A 146 27.26 9.63 10.38
CA LEU A 146 26.76 8.99 11.58
C LEU A 146 26.63 7.47 11.38
N PRO A 147 26.96 6.66 12.41
CA PRO A 147 26.64 5.25 12.43
C PRO A 147 25.16 4.99 12.09
N PRO A 148 24.84 3.92 11.34
CA PRO A 148 23.47 3.61 10.93
C PRO A 148 22.46 3.55 12.08
N GLU A 149 22.89 3.14 13.27
CA GLU A 149 22.08 3.08 14.49
C GLU A 149 21.63 4.48 14.92
N LEU A 150 22.55 5.45 14.94
CA LEU A 150 22.24 6.83 15.30
C LEU A 150 21.39 7.50 14.22
N ALA A 151 21.70 7.27 12.94
CA ALA A 151 20.89 7.74 11.82
C ALA A 151 19.44 7.22 11.96
N SER A 152 19.29 5.93 12.26
CA SER A 152 17.99 5.29 12.49
C SER A 152 17.25 5.89 13.69
N MET A 153 17.94 6.16 14.80
CA MET A 153 17.35 6.82 15.97
C MET A 153 16.88 8.24 15.64
N ILE A 154 17.65 9.01 14.89
CA ILE A 154 17.27 10.36 14.43
C ILE A 154 16.01 10.28 13.57
N HIS A 155 15.99 9.38 12.57
CA HIS A 155 14.81 9.17 11.74
C HIS A 155 13.58 8.77 12.57
N GLN A 156 13.71 7.82 13.50
CA GLN A 156 12.60 7.40 14.35
C GLN A 156 12.03 8.56 15.19
N ARG A 157 12.90 9.41 15.77
CA ARG A 157 12.49 10.57 16.57
C ARG A 157 11.92 11.72 15.74
N SER A 158 12.32 11.81 14.47
CA SER A 158 11.92 12.87 13.56
C SER A 158 11.03 12.37 12.42
N ARG A 159 10.37 11.22 12.55
CA ARG A 159 9.61 10.54 11.49
C ARG A 159 8.56 11.40 10.78
N HIS A 160 8.05 12.42 11.47
CA HIS A 160 7.04 13.36 10.97
C HIS A 160 7.64 14.62 10.35
N SER A 161 8.97 14.72 10.29
CA SER A 161 9.67 15.86 9.73
C SER A 161 9.41 15.98 8.22
N PRO A 162 9.15 17.19 7.70
CA PRO A 162 9.10 17.46 6.26
C PRO A 162 10.37 17.04 5.51
N LEU A 163 11.51 16.90 6.19
CA LEU A 163 12.78 16.43 5.63
C LEU A 163 12.62 15.11 4.84
N TRP A 164 11.87 14.16 5.39
CA TRP A 164 11.72 12.85 4.77
C TRP A 164 10.81 12.91 3.54
N ARG A 165 9.81 13.80 3.55
CA ARG A 165 9.00 14.09 2.35
C ARG A 165 9.87 14.73 1.27
N TYR A 166 10.73 15.67 1.64
CA TYR A 166 11.65 16.34 0.73
C TYR A 166 12.64 15.36 0.07
N SER A 167 13.27 14.45 0.85
CA SER A 167 14.20 13.44 0.32
C SER A 167 13.53 12.58 -0.74
N LEU A 168 12.39 11.97 -0.39
CA LEU A 168 11.65 11.07 -1.29
C LEU A 168 11.20 11.75 -2.58
N VAL A 169 10.76 13.01 -2.49
CA VAL A 169 10.33 13.76 -3.67
C VAL A 169 11.52 14.14 -4.54
N SER A 170 12.66 14.49 -3.93
CA SER A 170 13.90 14.79 -4.67
C SER A 170 14.41 13.56 -5.42
N GLU A 171 14.42 12.40 -4.75
CA GLU A 171 14.75 11.11 -5.37
C GLU A 171 13.79 10.76 -6.51
N LEU A 172 12.47 10.98 -6.32
CA LEU A 172 11.47 10.76 -7.35
C LEU A 172 11.68 11.66 -8.57
N ALA A 173 11.97 12.95 -8.34
CA ALA A 173 12.24 13.92 -9.41
C ALA A 173 13.48 13.52 -10.23
N CYS A 174 14.55 13.11 -9.55
CA CYS A 174 15.75 12.61 -10.21
C CYS A 174 15.45 11.36 -11.05
N ALA A 175 14.81 10.36 -10.44
CA ALA A 175 14.48 9.10 -11.11
C ALA A 175 13.59 9.30 -12.33
N LEU A 176 12.59 10.19 -12.26
CA LEU A 176 11.71 10.48 -13.39
C LEU A 176 12.38 11.34 -14.47
N SER A 177 13.40 12.13 -14.12
CA SER A 177 14.18 12.89 -15.08
C SER A 177 15.11 11.98 -15.90
N GLU A 178 15.71 10.98 -15.24
CA GLU A 178 16.61 10.01 -15.86
C GLU A 178 15.88 8.88 -16.60
N ALA A 179 14.61 8.63 -16.24
CA ALA A 179 13.81 7.61 -16.91
C ALA A 179 13.63 7.95 -18.40
N ALA A 180 14.25 7.14 -19.26
CA ALA A 180 13.94 7.13 -20.67
C ALA A 180 12.47 6.71 -20.87
N ASN A 181 11.79 7.34 -21.82
CA ASN A 181 10.52 6.83 -22.34
C ASN A 181 10.82 5.62 -23.23
N CYS A 182 11.14 4.49 -22.61
CA CYS A 182 11.16 3.23 -23.30
C CYS A 182 9.71 2.74 -23.38
N GLU A 183 9.14 2.75 -24.59
CA GLU A 183 7.88 2.07 -24.88
C GLU A 183 8.13 0.56 -24.80
N ILE A 184 8.04 0.01 -23.58
CA ILE A 184 7.99 -1.43 -23.40
C ILE A 184 6.55 -1.84 -23.78
N PRO A 185 6.36 -2.73 -24.77
CA PRO A 185 5.04 -3.15 -25.18
C PRO A 185 4.29 -3.79 -24.00
N THR A 186 2.97 -3.62 -23.98
CA THR A 186 2.13 -4.36 -23.04
C THR A 186 2.28 -5.85 -23.30
N VAL A 187 2.66 -6.61 -22.28
CA VAL A 187 2.88 -8.06 -22.36
C VAL A 187 1.86 -8.82 -21.53
N CYS A 188 1.64 -10.10 -21.85
CA CYS A 188 0.90 -10.99 -20.98
C CYS A 188 1.68 -11.18 -19.68
N LEU A 189 1.02 -11.09 -18.52
CA LEU A 189 1.68 -11.38 -17.23
C LEU A 189 2.28 -12.79 -17.24
N ASN A 190 1.64 -13.73 -17.94
CA ASN A 190 2.14 -15.07 -18.08
C ASN A 190 3.42 -15.21 -18.92
N SER A 191 3.79 -14.25 -19.77
CA SER A 191 5.08 -14.30 -20.47
C SER A 191 6.22 -13.67 -19.68
N VAL A 192 5.96 -13.04 -18.53
CA VAL A 192 7.00 -12.44 -17.69
C VAL A 192 7.71 -13.54 -16.91
N GLU A 193 9.02 -13.65 -17.08
CA GLU A 193 9.87 -14.53 -16.28
C GLU A 193 10.31 -13.82 -15.01
N CYS A 194 10.93 -12.64 -15.17
CA CYS A 194 11.21 -11.74 -14.07
C CYS A 194 11.32 -10.29 -14.53
N TRP A 195 10.96 -9.39 -13.63
CA TRP A 195 11.13 -7.96 -13.78
C TRP A 195 11.28 -7.31 -12.41
N GLN A 196 12.12 -6.29 -12.32
CA GLN A 196 12.24 -5.43 -11.15
C GLN A 196 12.29 -3.98 -11.63
N ARG A 197 11.64 -3.08 -10.90
CA ARG A 197 11.67 -1.65 -11.20
C ARG A 197 13.11 -1.15 -11.35
N GLY A 198 13.36 -0.43 -12.43
CA GLY A 198 14.69 0.05 -12.82
C GLY A 198 15.57 -0.99 -13.53
N GLN A 199 15.08 -2.23 -13.73
CA GLN A 199 15.78 -3.29 -14.46
C GLN A 199 15.04 -3.67 -15.76
N PRO A 200 15.74 -4.21 -16.76
CA PRO A 200 15.11 -4.71 -17.98
C PRO A 200 14.13 -5.88 -17.72
N LEU A 201 13.05 -5.93 -18.50
CA LEU A 201 12.10 -7.05 -18.50
C LEU A 201 12.75 -8.30 -19.10
N LYS A 202 12.63 -9.43 -18.41
CA LYS A 202 12.94 -10.75 -18.96
C LYS A 202 11.65 -11.53 -19.19
N THR A 203 11.45 -11.97 -20.43
CA THR A 203 10.30 -12.79 -20.81
C THR A 203 10.71 -14.25 -20.94
N ALA A 204 9.84 -15.15 -20.49
CA ALA A 204 10.06 -16.58 -20.65
C ALA A 204 10.17 -16.92 -22.14
N LYS A 205 11.13 -17.79 -22.50
CA LYS A 205 11.19 -18.35 -23.85
C LYS A 205 9.92 -19.18 -24.08
N ALA A 206 9.36 -19.11 -25.28
CA ALA A 206 8.22 -19.94 -25.69
C ALA A 206 8.68 -21.41 -25.82
N THR A 207 8.99 -22.04 -24.70
CA THR A 207 9.06 -23.49 -24.60
C THR A 207 7.68 -23.98 -24.21
N HIS A 208 7.18 -24.98 -24.93
CA HIS A 208 5.88 -25.60 -24.73
C HIS A 208 5.65 -26.16 -23.30
N ASP A 209 6.67 -26.12 -22.45
CA ASP A 209 6.66 -26.49 -21.04
C ASP A 209 6.76 -25.26 -20.12
N CYS A 210 5.92 -24.23 -20.32
CA CYS A 210 5.61 -23.35 -19.19
C CYS A 210 4.86 -24.19 -18.16
N ALA A 211 5.59 -24.81 -17.23
CA ALA A 211 5.05 -25.71 -16.22
C ALA A 211 3.75 -25.13 -15.63
N ASP A 212 2.67 -25.87 -15.82
CA ASP A 212 1.29 -25.55 -15.41
C ASP A 212 1.18 -25.28 -13.88
N ASP A 213 2.23 -25.67 -13.14
CA ASP A 213 2.37 -25.55 -11.68
C ASP A 213 3.25 -24.37 -11.22
N SER A 214 3.70 -23.48 -12.11
CA SER A 214 4.48 -22.31 -11.71
C SER A 214 3.63 -21.25 -11.00
N LEU A 215 4.19 -20.66 -9.94
CA LEU A 215 3.61 -19.53 -9.21
C LEU A 215 4.18 -18.22 -9.74
N VAL A 216 3.34 -17.19 -9.77
CA VAL A 216 3.77 -15.81 -10.06
C VAL A 216 3.65 -15.01 -8.76
N ARG A 217 4.76 -14.42 -8.33
CA ARG A 217 4.82 -13.50 -7.19
C ARG A 217 5.00 -12.07 -7.69
N ILE A 218 4.10 -11.20 -7.27
CA ILE A 218 4.16 -9.76 -7.51
C ILE A 218 4.44 -9.09 -6.16
N THR A 219 5.58 -8.41 -6.06
CA THR A 219 5.96 -7.64 -4.88
C THR A 219 5.60 -6.18 -5.11
N ILE A 220 4.89 -5.58 -4.14
CA ILE A 220 4.35 -4.22 -4.23
C ILE A 220 4.84 -3.43 -3.02
N ASP A 221 5.41 -2.26 -3.25
CA ASP A 221 5.84 -1.32 -2.21
C ASP A 221 5.00 -0.02 -2.26
N SER A 222 5.41 1.00 -1.49
CA SER A 222 4.74 2.31 -1.46
C SER A 222 4.74 3.07 -2.80
N ARG A 223 5.52 2.63 -3.79
CA ARG A 223 5.62 3.20 -5.14
C ARG A 223 4.86 2.35 -6.18
N GLY A 224 4.13 1.31 -5.78
CA GLY A 224 3.43 0.40 -6.68
C GLY A 224 4.20 -0.90 -6.90
N ILE A 225 4.03 -1.53 -8.06
CA ILE A 225 4.69 -2.81 -8.35
C ILE A 225 6.20 -2.62 -8.39
N GLN A 226 6.90 -3.35 -7.53
CA GLN A 226 8.35 -3.31 -7.40
C GLN A 226 9.02 -4.44 -8.18
N ARG A 227 8.42 -5.64 -8.16
CA ARG A 227 8.99 -6.84 -8.76
C ARG A 227 7.90 -7.80 -9.19
N ILE A 228 8.13 -8.51 -10.30
CA ILE A 228 7.34 -9.64 -10.78
C ILE A 228 8.32 -10.78 -11.01
N GLU A 229 7.99 -11.98 -10.53
CA GLU A 229 8.85 -13.15 -10.69
C GLU A 229 8.04 -14.44 -10.76
N ARG A 230 8.56 -15.41 -11.51
CA ARG A 230 8.09 -16.79 -11.51
C ARG A 230 8.87 -17.62 -10.49
N LEU A 231 8.15 -18.45 -9.75
CA LEU A 231 8.70 -19.33 -8.73
C LEU A 231 8.17 -20.75 -8.95
N PRO A 232 8.99 -21.79 -8.69
CA PRO A 232 8.48 -23.14 -8.56
C PRO A 232 7.58 -23.26 -7.32
N ALA A 233 6.56 -24.13 -7.36
CA ALA A 233 5.57 -24.23 -6.29
C ALA A 233 6.17 -24.67 -4.94
N GLU A 234 7.28 -25.40 -4.97
CA GLU A 234 7.99 -25.93 -3.80
C GLU A 234 8.67 -24.84 -2.96
N GLU A 235 9.07 -23.72 -3.58
CA GLU A 235 9.75 -22.61 -2.89
C GLU A 235 8.85 -21.88 -1.88
N LEU A 236 7.52 -22.01 -2.02
CA LEU A 236 6.58 -21.44 -1.05
C LEU A 236 6.68 -22.12 0.33
N GLN A 237 7.18 -23.36 0.38
CA GLN A 237 7.28 -24.16 1.60
C GLN A 237 8.64 -24.04 2.29
N SER A 238 9.72 -23.76 1.54
CA SER A 238 11.09 -23.63 2.06
C SER A 238 11.44 -22.22 2.53
N SER A 239 10.62 -21.24 2.19
CA SER A 239 10.81 -19.85 2.59
C SER A 239 10.76 -19.70 4.10
N VAL A 240 11.88 -19.32 4.72
CA VAL A 240 11.91 -18.86 6.12
C VAL A 240 10.82 -17.80 6.30
N PRO A 241 10.00 -17.84 7.38
CA PRO A 241 9.02 -16.79 7.63
C PRO A 241 9.75 -15.45 7.72
N GLN A 242 9.74 -14.70 6.62
CA GLN A 242 10.30 -13.36 6.57
C GLN A 242 9.46 -12.46 7.48
N LEU A 243 10.14 -11.57 8.20
CA LEU A 243 9.45 -10.63 9.08
C LEU A 243 8.40 -9.84 8.29
N GLN A 244 7.23 -9.71 8.90
CA GLN A 244 6.14 -8.89 8.40
C GLN A 244 6.65 -7.48 8.11
N SER A 245 6.51 -7.04 6.86
CA SER A 245 6.86 -5.69 6.46
C SER A 245 5.61 -4.82 6.37
N ASN A 246 5.70 -3.60 6.93
CA ASN A 246 4.66 -2.58 6.72
C ASN A 246 4.89 -1.76 5.44
N SER A 247 6.00 -2.00 4.73
CA SER A 247 6.37 -1.29 3.50
C SER A 247 6.20 -2.13 2.23
N ILE A 248 5.99 -3.45 2.36
CA ILE A 248 5.89 -4.38 1.23
C ILE A 248 4.67 -5.28 1.40
N THR A 249 4.03 -5.65 0.28
CA THR A 249 2.96 -6.62 0.21
C THR A 249 3.08 -7.44 -1.08
N TYR A 250 2.38 -8.56 -1.15
CA TYR A 250 2.57 -9.57 -2.19
C TYR A 250 1.23 -10.01 -2.78
N VAL A 251 1.20 -10.25 -4.09
CA VAL A 251 0.19 -11.10 -4.73
C VAL A 251 0.92 -12.37 -5.15
N VAL A 252 0.36 -13.53 -4.79
CA VAL A 252 0.92 -14.83 -5.16
C VAL A 252 -0.22 -15.67 -5.71
N GLU A 253 -0.15 -16.00 -7.00
CA GLU A 253 -1.17 -16.74 -7.71
C GLU A 253 -0.52 -17.77 -8.64
N GLU A 254 -1.24 -18.85 -8.95
CA GLU A 254 -0.83 -19.81 -9.96
C GLU A 254 -0.88 -19.16 -11.36
N ALA A 255 0.08 -19.49 -12.23
CA ALA A 255 0.15 -18.91 -13.57
C ALA A 255 -1.15 -19.09 -14.38
N LYS A 256 -1.85 -20.21 -14.21
CA LYS A 256 -3.16 -20.45 -14.84
C LYS A 256 -4.26 -19.50 -14.38
N ALA A 257 -4.22 -19.03 -13.13
CA ALA A 257 -5.19 -18.06 -12.62
C ALA A 257 -5.00 -16.64 -13.19
N LEU A 258 -3.86 -16.39 -13.83
CA LEU A 258 -3.46 -15.09 -14.38
C LEU A 258 -3.64 -15.01 -15.90
N ILE A 259 -4.29 -16.02 -16.52
CA ILE A 259 -4.51 -16.05 -17.96
C ILE A 259 -5.24 -14.78 -18.43
N GLY A 260 -4.60 -14.10 -19.38
CA GLY A 260 -5.06 -12.86 -20.02
C GLY A 260 -4.96 -11.60 -19.15
N VAL A 261 -4.41 -11.68 -17.94
CA VAL A 261 -3.91 -10.50 -17.24
C VAL A 261 -2.71 -9.98 -18.02
N LYS A 262 -2.68 -8.67 -18.31
CA LYS A 262 -1.56 -8.02 -18.99
C LYS A 262 -0.82 -7.09 -18.04
N VAL A 263 0.42 -6.75 -18.40
CA VAL A 263 1.25 -5.79 -17.69
C VAL A 263 1.68 -4.71 -18.66
N GLU A 264 1.41 -3.47 -18.29
CA GLU A 264 1.90 -2.27 -18.96
C GLU A 264 3.11 -1.73 -18.20
N PHE A 265 4.10 -1.24 -18.93
CA PHE A 265 5.33 -0.69 -18.37
C PHE A 265 5.57 0.72 -18.91
N GLN A 266 5.79 1.68 -18.02
CA GLN A 266 6.04 3.06 -18.39
C GLN A 266 6.88 3.75 -17.32
N LEU A 267 7.92 4.50 -17.71
CA LEU A 267 8.81 5.22 -16.78
C LEU A 267 9.38 4.32 -15.67
N GLN A 268 9.70 3.06 -15.99
CA GLN A 268 10.14 2.01 -15.04
C GLN A 268 9.08 1.58 -14.01
N TYR A 269 7.83 2.04 -14.12
CA TYR A 269 6.70 1.52 -13.36
C TYR A 269 6.01 0.41 -14.14
N ALA A 270 5.31 -0.46 -13.42
CA ALA A 270 4.48 -1.50 -13.98
C ALA A 270 3.06 -1.38 -13.42
N ARG A 271 2.07 -1.66 -14.27
CA ARG A 271 0.65 -1.69 -13.88
C ARG A 271 -0.05 -2.86 -14.56
N LEU A 272 -0.85 -3.58 -13.79
CA LEU A 272 -1.63 -4.70 -14.31
C LEU A 272 -2.91 -4.18 -14.97
N ILE A 273 -3.21 -4.74 -16.13
CA ILE A 273 -4.46 -4.58 -16.84
C ILE A 273 -5.25 -5.87 -16.64
N LEU A 274 -6.38 -5.75 -15.95
CA LEU A 274 -7.26 -6.88 -15.65
C LEU A 274 -8.37 -6.97 -16.69
N HIS A 275 -8.91 -8.17 -16.89
CA HIS A 275 -10.11 -8.37 -17.69
C HIS A 275 -11.32 -7.62 -17.12
N PRO A 276 -12.24 -7.14 -17.97
CA PRO A 276 -13.52 -6.60 -17.53
C PRO A 276 -14.25 -7.57 -16.59
N GLY A 277 -14.66 -7.09 -15.42
CA GLY A 277 -15.34 -7.89 -14.40
C GLY A 277 -14.43 -8.61 -13.40
N SER A 278 -13.11 -8.58 -13.58
CA SER A 278 -12.17 -9.07 -12.56
C SER A 278 -12.29 -8.28 -11.27
N LYS A 279 -12.31 -8.98 -10.13
CA LYS A 279 -12.39 -8.37 -8.79
C LYS A 279 -11.01 -8.04 -8.21
N GLY A 280 -9.93 -8.28 -8.94
CA GLY A 280 -8.55 -8.13 -8.47
C GLY A 280 -8.02 -9.39 -7.78
N PHE A 281 -6.99 -9.23 -6.95
CA PHE A 281 -6.27 -10.33 -6.31
C PHE A 281 -6.31 -10.30 -4.79
N LYS A 282 -5.97 -11.42 -4.17
CA LYS A 282 -5.66 -11.46 -2.73
C LYS A 282 -4.27 -10.87 -2.52
N ILE A 283 -4.18 -9.94 -1.58
CA ILE A 283 -2.94 -9.22 -1.28
C ILE A 283 -2.48 -9.62 0.12
N TRP A 284 -1.26 -10.12 0.25
CA TRP A 284 -0.70 -10.70 1.46
C TRP A 284 0.44 -9.84 2.01
N ASP A 285 0.63 -9.85 3.33
CA ASP A 285 1.79 -9.23 4.00
C ASP A 285 3.01 -10.17 4.09
N THR A 286 2.91 -11.36 3.50
CA THR A 286 3.97 -12.37 3.45
C THR A 286 4.23 -12.80 2.00
N PRO A 287 5.49 -13.04 1.60
CA PRO A 287 5.83 -13.53 0.27
C PRO A 287 5.41 -14.99 0.04
N SER A 288 5.09 -15.72 1.11
CA SER A 288 4.76 -17.15 1.08
C SER A 288 3.44 -17.37 1.84
N PRO A 289 2.29 -17.06 1.22
CA PRO A 289 1.01 -17.11 1.90
C PRO A 289 0.56 -18.53 2.26
N PRO A 290 -0.15 -18.70 3.39
CA PRO A 290 -0.69 -20.00 3.77
C PRO A 290 -1.80 -20.46 2.82
N SER A 291 -1.87 -21.77 2.57
CA SER A 291 -2.95 -22.37 1.76
C SER A 291 -4.31 -22.23 2.45
N LEU A 292 -5.19 -21.37 1.92
CA LEU A 292 -6.52 -21.09 2.49
C LEU A 292 -7.45 -22.30 2.51
N GLN A 293 -7.32 -23.20 1.52
CA GLN A 293 -8.16 -24.40 1.40
C GLN A 293 -8.10 -25.29 2.65
N LYS A 294 -6.96 -25.28 3.36
CA LYS A 294 -6.78 -26.07 4.58
C LYS A 294 -7.49 -25.49 5.81
N TRP A 295 -7.90 -24.21 5.79
CA TRP A 295 -8.26 -23.47 7.01
C TRP A 295 -9.61 -22.75 6.96
N THR A 296 -10.29 -22.73 5.82
CA THR A 296 -11.59 -22.04 5.68
C THR A 296 -12.73 -23.01 5.38
N ILE A 297 -13.81 -22.92 6.18
CA ILE A 297 -15.08 -23.63 5.94
C ILE A 297 -15.75 -23.14 4.64
N ASN A 298 -15.39 -21.94 4.16
CA ASN A 298 -15.89 -21.38 2.90
C ASN A 298 -14.70 -20.87 2.05
N PRO A 299 -14.31 -21.59 0.97
CA PRO A 299 -13.05 -21.35 0.26
C PRO A 299 -13.05 -20.09 -0.63
N THR A 300 -14.21 -19.49 -0.89
CA THR A 300 -14.36 -18.34 -1.79
C THR A 300 -14.25 -17.00 -1.06
N ILE A 301 -13.08 -16.75 -0.46
CA ILE A 301 -12.74 -15.39 0.02
C ILE A 301 -12.53 -14.49 -1.21
N PRO A 302 -13.32 -13.41 -1.38
CA PRO A 302 -13.13 -12.48 -2.48
C PRO A 302 -11.78 -11.76 -2.38
N PRO A 303 -11.28 -11.18 -3.48
CA PRO A 303 -10.08 -10.35 -3.45
C PRO A 303 -10.11 -9.32 -2.32
N CYS A 304 -9.13 -9.41 -1.44
CA CYS A 304 -9.01 -8.56 -0.27
C CYS A 304 -7.56 -8.55 0.21
N ARG A 305 -7.28 -7.64 1.14
CA ARG A 305 -6.00 -7.63 1.84
C ARG A 305 -6.06 -8.58 3.03
N LEU A 306 -5.12 -9.52 3.06
CA LEU A 306 -4.94 -10.51 4.09
C LEU A 306 -3.64 -10.19 4.84
N ARG A 307 -3.70 -10.29 6.17
CA ARG A 307 -2.54 -10.12 7.05
C ARG A 307 -2.34 -11.35 7.89
N THR A 308 -1.09 -11.67 8.17
CA THR A 308 -0.68 -12.82 8.96
C THR A 308 -0.28 -12.37 10.36
N ILE A 309 -0.43 -13.23 11.37
CA ILE A 309 0.11 -13.01 12.72
C ILE A 309 0.77 -14.31 13.15
N HIS A 310 2.09 -14.26 13.39
CA HIS A 310 2.84 -15.42 13.89
C HIS A 310 2.63 -15.55 15.40
N LEU A 311 1.66 -16.37 15.81
CA LEU A 311 1.28 -16.54 17.21
C LEU A 311 2.44 -17.04 18.10
N ARG A 312 3.41 -17.79 17.55
CA ARG A 312 4.58 -18.28 18.30
C ARG A 312 5.43 -17.16 18.91
N ASN A 313 5.42 -15.99 18.29
CA ASN A 313 6.23 -14.84 18.71
C ASN A 313 5.39 -13.80 19.48
N CYS A 314 4.10 -14.07 19.67
CA CYS A 314 3.17 -13.15 20.30
C CYS A 314 2.87 -13.60 21.73
N PHE A 315 2.91 -12.67 22.69
CA PHE A 315 2.49 -12.92 24.07
C PHE A 315 1.04 -12.46 24.34
N ALA A 316 0.48 -11.63 23.45
CA ALA A 316 -0.91 -11.18 23.50
C ALA A 316 -1.42 -10.76 22.12
N LEU A 317 -2.74 -10.64 21.98
CA LEU A 317 -3.42 -9.97 20.87
C LEU A 317 -4.26 -8.82 21.40
N THR A 318 -4.32 -7.70 20.68
CA THR A 318 -5.33 -6.65 20.90
C THR A 318 -6.26 -6.57 19.70
N PHE A 319 -7.57 -6.61 19.96
CA PHE A 319 -8.61 -6.39 18.96
C PHE A 319 -9.17 -4.99 19.11
N PHE A 320 -9.21 -4.24 18.01
CA PHE A 320 -9.91 -2.95 17.94
C PHE A 320 -11.31 -3.21 17.38
N VAL A 321 -12.35 -2.99 18.18
CA VAL A 321 -13.72 -3.33 17.81
C VAL A 321 -14.63 -2.12 17.92
N SER A 322 -15.57 -1.99 16.98
CA SER A 322 -16.62 -0.97 17.03
C SER A 322 -17.88 -1.50 16.37
N SER A 323 -19.03 -1.25 16.99
CA SER A 323 -20.36 -1.58 16.43
C SER A 323 -20.47 -3.03 15.92
N GLY A 324 -19.90 -3.99 16.65
CA GLY A 324 -19.94 -5.42 16.29
C GLY A 324 -19.02 -5.83 15.13
N SER A 325 -18.04 -5.00 14.76
CA SER A 325 -17.05 -5.28 13.72
C SER A 325 -15.62 -5.13 14.27
N THR A 326 -14.72 -6.03 13.85
CA THR A 326 -13.27 -5.92 14.11
C THR A 326 -12.66 -4.97 13.10
N LEU A 327 -12.12 -3.85 13.59
CA LEU A 327 -11.47 -2.81 12.79
C LEU A 327 -10.02 -3.15 12.48
N ALA A 328 -9.30 -3.68 13.48
CA ALA A 328 -7.90 -4.10 13.36
C ALA A 328 -7.54 -5.12 14.44
N ILE A 329 -6.44 -5.84 14.23
CA ILE A 329 -5.85 -6.78 15.19
C ILE A 329 -4.36 -6.45 15.31
N HIS A 330 -3.85 -6.40 16.54
CA HIS A 330 -2.44 -6.21 16.84
C HIS A 330 -1.88 -7.45 17.55
N GLY A 331 -0.79 -8.01 17.04
CA GLY A 331 -0.03 -9.05 17.72
C GLY A 331 1.09 -8.42 18.56
N HIS A 332 1.04 -8.62 19.88
CA HIS A 332 2.04 -8.11 20.80
C HIS A 332 3.26 -9.03 20.81
N THR A 333 4.39 -8.52 20.33
CA THR A 333 5.68 -9.22 20.34
C THR A 333 6.70 -8.44 21.19
N ARG A 334 7.86 -9.03 21.47
CA ARG A 334 8.95 -8.30 22.17
C ARG A 334 9.38 -7.02 21.43
N GLN A 335 9.32 -7.04 20.09
CA GLN A 335 9.68 -5.90 19.25
C GLN A 335 8.54 -4.88 19.11
N ARG A 336 7.29 -5.32 19.22
CA ARG A 336 6.10 -4.48 19.14
C ARG A 336 5.17 -4.77 20.32
N PRO A 337 5.55 -4.32 21.54
CA PRO A 337 4.74 -4.60 22.73
C PRO A 337 3.50 -3.69 22.83
N PHE A 338 3.44 -2.59 22.07
CA PHE A 338 2.37 -1.58 22.17
C PHE A 338 1.49 -1.54 20.92
N ALA A 339 0.18 -1.58 21.13
CA ALA A 339 -0.82 -1.58 20.06
C ALA A 339 -1.12 -0.19 19.47
N GLN A 340 -0.57 0.89 20.05
CA GLN A 340 -0.79 2.28 19.61
C GLN A 340 -0.51 2.46 18.12
N SER A 341 0.61 1.92 17.64
CA SER A 341 0.98 1.99 16.22
C SER A 341 -0.07 1.40 15.28
N THR A 342 -0.81 0.37 15.70
CA THR A 342 -1.91 -0.21 14.93
C THR A 342 -3.16 0.65 15.03
N PHE A 343 -3.47 1.20 16.22
CA PHE A 343 -4.60 2.10 16.43
C PHE A 343 -4.51 3.36 15.56
N ASP A 344 -3.32 3.96 15.47
CA ASP A 344 -3.08 5.19 14.69
C ASP A 344 -3.36 4.99 13.18
N THR A 345 -3.35 3.73 12.70
CA THR A 345 -3.71 3.41 11.31
C THR A 345 -5.21 3.45 11.03
N LEU A 346 -6.04 3.40 12.07
CA LEU A 346 -7.49 3.54 11.95
C LEU A 346 -7.85 4.96 11.53
N TRP A 347 -9.02 5.12 10.91
CA TRP A 347 -9.53 6.44 10.58
C TRP A 347 -9.86 7.24 11.85
N PRO A 348 -9.71 8.58 11.86
CA PRO A 348 -9.98 9.38 13.06
C PRO A 348 -11.37 9.13 13.66
N LEU A 349 -12.39 8.94 12.81
CA LEU A 349 -13.73 8.61 13.26
C LEU A 349 -13.81 7.21 13.90
N GLN A 350 -13.08 6.23 13.35
CA GLN A 350 -13.00 4.88 13.94
C GLN A 350 -12.26 4.90 15.27
N GLN A 351 -11.17 5.66 15.37
CA GLN A 351 -10.40 5.82 16.61
C GLN A 351 -11.29 6.31 17.76
N ARG A 352 -12.20 7.26 17.48
CA ARG A 352 -13.13 7.81 18.48
C ARG A 352 -14.08 6.78 19.10
N PHE A 353 -14.44 5.72 18.38
CA PHE A 353 -15.45 4.74 18.80
C PHE A 353 -14.89 3.33 19.02
N ALA A 354 -13.59 3.12 18.80
CA ALA A 354 -12.97 1.81 18.91
C ALA A 354 -12.72 1.43 20.37
N ALA A 355 -13.28 0.31 20.80
CA ALA A 355 -12.91 -0.37 22.03
C ALA A 355 -11.67 -1.25 21.79
N TRP A 356 -10.80 -1.34 22.80
CA TRP A 356 -9.58 -2.14 22.77
C TRP A 356 -9.78 -3.38 23.64
N VAL A 357 -9.70 -4.56 23.04
CA VAL A 357 -9.86 -5.83 23.76
C VAL A 357 -8.52 -6.57 23.76
N TYR A 358 -7.83 -6.55 24.89
CA TYR A 358 -6.55 -7.23 25.09
C TYR A 358 -6.77 -8.70 25.51
N VAL A 359 -6.10 -9.62 24.83
CA VAL A 359 -6.21 -11.07 25.03
C VAL A 359 -4.81 -11.65 25.19
N PRO A 360 -4.39 -12.04 26.42
CA PRO A 360 -3.08 -12.68 26.62
C PRO A 360 -3.07 -14.08 25.98
N ILE A 361 -1.95 -14.44 25.34
CA ILE A 361 -1.77 -15.75 24.67
C ILE A 361 -0.44 -16.42 25.09
N PRO A 362 -0.21 -16.65 26.39
CA PRO A 362 1.09 -17.07 26.92
C PRO A 362 1.60 -18.41 26.36
N LYS A 363 0.70 -19.32 25.96
CA LYS A 363 1.03 -20.63 25.36
C LYS A 363 0.48 -20.83 23.96
N GLY A 364 -0.13 -19.79 23.38
CA GLY A 364 -0.81 -19.85 22.09
C GLY A 364 -2.33 -20.00 22.17
N ILE A 365 -2.94 -20.18 21.01
CA ILE A 365 -4.40 -20.20 20.80
C ILE A 365 -4.81 -21.62 20.41
N ALA A 366 -5.77 -22.19 21.14
CA ALA A 366 -6.33 -23.52 20.88
C ALA A 366 -7.37 -23.51 19.76
N ALA A 367 -8.19 -22.45 19.69
CA ALA A 367 -9.19 -22.27 18.63
C ALA A 367 -9.56 -20.80 18.44
N LEU A 368 -9.92 -20.45 17.21
CA LEU A 368 -10.55 -19.18 16.83
C LEU A 368 -11.88 -19.48 16.14
N GLY A 369 -12.95 -18.83 16.58
CA GLY A 369 -14.29 -18.97 16.01
C GLY A 369 -14.84 -17.61 15.59
N LEU A 370 -15.57 -17.59 14.47
CA LEU A 370 -16.31 -16.41 14.02
C LEU A 370 -17.78 -16.77 13.95
N ARG A 371 -18.64 -15.99 14.60
CA ARG A 371 -20.09 -16.08 14.46
C ARG A 371 -20.59 -14.79 13.82
N ASN A 372 -21.03 -14.90 12.57
CA ASN A 372 -21.74 -13.83 11.89
C ASN A 372 -23.24 -13.97 12.18
N SER A 373 -23.82 -13.03 12.94
CA SER A 373 -25.27 -12.91 13.09
C SER A 373 -25.79 -11.80 12.18
N ARG A 374 -26.81 -12.11 11.38
CA ARG A 374 -27.60 -11.09 10.68
C ARG A 374 -28.61 -10.52 11.68
N GLY A 375 -28.23 -9.47 12.39
CA GLY A 375 -29.18 -8.70 13.18
C GLY A 375 -30.08 -7.84 12.28
N PRO A 376 -31.28 -7.44 12.75
CA PRO A 376 -32.25 -6.68 11.94
C PRO A 376 -31.74 -5.30 11.48
N PHE A 377 -30.74 -4.73 12.17
CA PHE A 377 -30.21 -3.40 11.84
C PHE A 377 -28.80 -3.41 11.26
N ARG A 378 -27.92 -4.33 11.68
CA ARG A 378 -26.55 -4.50 11.14
C ARG A 378 -26.05 -5.94 11.32
N PRO A 379 -25.22 -6.46 10.39
CA PRO A 379 -24.48 -7.70 10.62
C PRO A 379 -23.52 -7.51 11.80
N GLN A 380 -23.51 -8.48 12.71
CA GLN A 380 -22.59 -8.54 13.85
C GLN A 380 -21.63 -9.70 13.64
N THR A 381 -20.35 -9.47 13.89
CA THR A 381 -19.32 -10.50 13.91
C THR A 381 -18.84 -10.67 15.35
N ASN A 382 -19.16 -11.82 15.95
CA ASN A 382 -18.62 -12.21 17.25
C ASN A 382 -17.37 -13.06 17.03
N LEU A 383 -16.30 -12.75 17.76
CA LEU A 383 -15.05 -13.50 17.75
C LEU A 383 -14.95 -14.32 19.04
N LEU A 384 -14.77 -15.63 18.89
CA LEU A 384 -14.40 -16.54 19.98
C LEU A 384 -12.90 -16.80 19.91
N VAL A 385 -12.20 -16.59 21.02
CA VAL A 385 -10.77 -16.94 21.16
C VAL A 385 -10.64 -17.94 22.32
N ARG A 386 -10.25 -19.18 22.02
CA ARG A 386 -9.94 -20.20 23.04
C ARG A 386 -8.43 -20.25 23.23
N ILE A 387 -7.96 -19.90 24.42
CA ILE A 387 -6.53 -19.90 24.76
C ILE A 387 -6.14 -21.27 25.31
N ILE A 388 -4.90 -21.70 25.08
CA ILE A 388 -4.35 -22.91 25.72
C ILE A 388 -4.04 -22.57 27.19
N ASN A 389 -4.92 -22.99 28.10
CA ASN A 389 -4.68 -22.89 29.55
C ASN A 389 -3.88 -24.11 30.05
N ILE A 390 -3.02 -23.88 31.04
CA ILE A 390 -2.56 -24.94 31.93
C ILE A 390 -3.73 -25.21 32.88
N PRO A 391 -4.09 -26.47 33.20
CA PRO A 391 -4.86 -26.72 34.41
C PRO A 391 -4.11 -26.05 35.57
N GLN A 392 -4.80 -25.24 36.37
CA GLN A 392 -4.25 -24.78 37.64
C GLN A 392 -3.81 -26.03 38.40
N ILE A 393 -2.51 -26.16 38.64
CA ILE A 393 -2.05 -27.08 39.68
C ILE A 393 -2.55 -26.42 40.97
N THR A 394 -3.72 -26.86 41.42
CA THR A 394 -4.16 -26.62 42.79
C THR A 394 -3.25 -27.43 43.69
N SER A 395 -2.15 -26.80 44.12
CA SER A 395 -1.38 -27.26 45.28
C SER A 395 -0.84 -26.02 45.99
N PHE A 396 -1.56 -25.57 47.02
CA PHE A 396 -1.10 -25.61 48.41
C PHE A 396 -2.30 -25.79 49.32
#